data_AF-A0A7S0I8G6-F1
#
_entry.id   AF-A0A7S0I8G6-F1
#
_cell.length_a   1.000
_cell.length_b   1.000
_cell.length_c   1.000
_cell.angle_alpha   90.00
_cell.angle_beta   90.00
_cell.angle_gamma   90.00
#
_symmetry.space_group_name_H-M   'P 1'
#
loop_
_entity.id
_entity.type
_entity.pdbx_description
1 polymer ?
#
loop_
_entity_poly.entity_id
_entity_poly.type
_entity_poly.pdbx_seq_one_letter_code
_entity_poly.pdbx_strand_id
1 'polypeptide(L)'
;SEWNQALLTKVCAPCYARLIVTVATMLGPTPAFYALFPDVNVPEPWGGVVRELYATLAFEGSKVLHTPADNGGWIALTDAVYPDHELAHDDALRDALVAEGMRLTDAPTTVLERIEEHAVPNPERVSPERVRRMLREAGRERRSDRPRDRVLVLLRYVMSDVIDDDPASAASLEGVPLFPLADGTAAVIRPGGVGAPPLYVPGAEEARLMARASSRCVDRACDDEIVARLETLAGTRALNVSPIDDDAIVDLMPDVLPTAWARVGGAGESSRRAYEPVPWDDDDDAAGGGISAAGVSDEYLALVWHVLGSVASDTRALGKLEGFPLTPVARSANGSGKHVVPLGAPLIDATGVSVDVAAAMRAAGVHVLDVGTLAGSSARAHPAMRDHFLAPASAAGFADAFARAVRNAPGTPPGTSPWSPTFTREEAARLRSFVLRRRWFGRGAGSGTDFDAANPERVASLASLRIYEAFPERTAGDDDD
;
A
#
# COMPACT_ATOMS: atom_id res chain seq x y z
N SER A 1 -48.18 28.73 50.00
CA SER A 1 -48.26 27.81 51.15
C SER A 1 -47.08 26.87 51.07
N GLU A 2 -46.15 26.91 52.01
CA GLU A 2 -44.96 26.02 52.06
C GLU A 2 -45.36 24.55 52.10
N TRP A 3 -46.50 24.23 52.72
CA TRP A 3 -47.03 22.87 52.81
C TRP A 3 -47.37 22.30 51.43
N ASN A 4 -47.98 23.10 50.54
CA ASN A 4 -48.29 22.66 49.18
C ASN A 4 -47.02 22.42 48.36
N GLN A 5 -46.01 23.29 48.51
CA GLN A 5 -44.74 23.13 47.81
C GLN A 5 -44.01 21.86 48.27
N ALA A 6 -43.98 21.60 49.58
CA ALA A 6 -43.40 20.38 50.13
C ALA A 6 -44.14 19.11 49.69
N LEU A 7 -45.48 19.15 49.57
CA LEU A 7 -46.25 18.01 49.08
C LEU A 7 -45.94 17.74 47.60
N LEU A 8 -45.83 18.79 46.79
CA LEU A 8 -45.49 18.68 45.38
C LEU A 8 -44.07 18.13 45.15
N THR A 9 -43.07 18.69 45.82
CA THR A 9 -41.67 18.26 45.61
C THR A 9 -41.34 16.98 46.35
N LYS A 10 -41.69 16.84 47.63
CA LYS A 10 -41.25 15.69 48.45
C LYS A 10 -42.13 14.45 48.34
N VAL A 11 -43.36 14.59 47.80
CA VAL A 11 -44.29 13.45 47.66
C VAL A 11 -44.63 13.20 46.20
N CYS A 12 -45.16 14.20 45.47
CA CYS A 12 -45.60 13.99 44.10
C CYS A 12 -44.43 13.65 43.16
N ALA A 13 -43.32 14.38 43.22
CA ALA A 13 -42.20 14.13 42.30
C ALA A 13 -41.56 12.73 42.48
N PRO A 14 -41.26 12.23 43.71
CA PRO A 14 -40.77 10.86 43.88
C PRO A 14 -41.80 9.79 43.51
N CYS A 15 -43.10 10.03 43.73
CA CYS A 15 -44.14 9.13 43.26
C CYS A 15 -44.16 9.04 41.72
N TYR A 16 -43.97 10.16 41.04
CA TYR A 16 -43.89 10.20 39.58
C TYR A 16 -42.60 9.55 39.07
N ALA A 17 -41.45 9.74 39.73
CA ALA A 17 -40.21 9.03 39.40
C ALA A 17 -40.41 7.50 39.42
N ARG A 18 -41.01 6.99 40.50
CA ARG A 18 -41.35 5.56 40.62
C ARG A 18 -42.33 5.08 39.55
N LEU A 19 -43.30 5.92 39.17
CA LEU A 19 -44.22 5.63 38.07
C LEU A 19 -43.45 5.46 36.76
N ILE A 20 -42.56 6.39 36.41
CA ILE A 20 -41.75 6.31 35.17
C ILE A 20 -40.94 5.02 35.15
N VAL A 21 -40.23 4.69 36.23
CA VAL A 21 -39.44 3.45 36.32
C VAL A 21 -40.31 2.20 36.15
N THR A 22 -41.49 2.19 36.76
CA THR A 22 -42.42 1.06 36.66
C THR A 22 -42.94 0.92 35.22
N VAL A 23 -43.33 2.02 34.60
CA VAL A 23 -43.92 2.04 33.26
C VAL A 23 -42.89 1.72 32.17
N ALA A 24 -41.61 2.04 32.38
CA ALA A 24 -40.53 1.65 31.48
C ALA A 24 -40.54 0.13 31.19
N THR A 25 -40.78 -0.69 32.22
CA THR A 25 -40.86 -2.15 32.07
C THR A 25 -42.13 -2.64 31.37
N MET A 26 -43.20 -1.82 31.33
CA MET A 26 -44.49 -2.19 30.74
C MET A 26 -44.63 -1.74 29.29
N LEU A 27 -44.20 -0.52 28.98
CA LEU A 27 -44.35 0.08 27.64
C LEU A 27 -43.13 -0.15 26.75
N GLY A 28 -41.98 -0.49 27.33
CA GLY A 28 -40.73 -0.57 26.58
C GLY A 28 -40.27 0.81 26.07
N PRO A 29 -39.19 0.84 25.27
CA PRO A 29 -38.63 2.07 24.70
C PRO A 29 -39.46 2.57 23.52
N THR A 30 -40.66 3.07 23.81
CA THR A 30 -41.60 3.56 22.81
C THR A 30 -41.76 5.08 22.91
N PRO A 31 -42.15 5.76 21.81
CA PRO A 31 -42.51 7.17 21.87
C PRO A 31 -43.58 7.47 22.94
N ALA A 32 -44.50 6.52 23.19
CA ALA A 32 -45.50 6.62 24.23
C ALA A 32 -44.91 6.63 25.65
N PHE A 33 -43.84 5.88 25.89
CA PHE A 33 -43.09 5.93 27.15
C PHE A 33 -42.40 7.29 27.32
N TYR A 34 -41.67 7.74 26.31
CA TYR A 34 -40.95 9.02 26.39
C TYR A 34 -41.89 10.24 26.49
N ALA A 35 -43.12 10.15 25.99
CA ALA A 35 -44.16 11.16 26.20
C ALA A 35 -44.61 11.32 27.66
N LEU A 36 -44.23 10.41 28.56
CA LEU A 36 -44.48 10.54 29.99
C LEU A 36 -43.49 11.49 30.68
N PHE A 37 -42.40 11.87 30.02
CA PHE A 37 -41.45 12.82 30.56
C PHE A 37 -41.96 14.25 30.31
N PRO A 38 -41.96 15.12 31.35
CA PRO A 38 -42.26 16.53 31.14
C PRO A 38 -41.19 17.16 30.26
N ASP A 39 -41.56 17.54 29.03
CA ASP A 39 -40.68 18.15 28.03
C ASP A 39 -40.93 19.65 27.83
N VAL A 40 -42.03 20.19 28.36
CA VAL A 40 -42.38 21.62 28.33
C VAL A 40 -42.08 22.31 29.66
N ASN A 41 -41.65 23.57 29.61
CA ASN A 41 -41.52 24.42 30.79
C ASN A 41 -42.90 24.70 31.41
N VAL A 42 -43.14 24.08 32.56
CA VAL A 42 -44.41 24.24 33.30
C VAL A 42 -44.27 25.38 34.31
N PRO A 43 -45.23 26.31 34.41
CA PRO A 43 -45.18 27.37 35.40
C PRO A 43 -45.18 26.82 36.84
N GLU A 44 -44.66 27.62 37.77
CA GLU A 44 -44.75 27.31 39.19
C GLU A 44 -46.22 27.21 39.63
N PRO A 45 -46.56 26.28 40.57
CA PRO A 45 -45.66 25.48 41.40
C PRO A 45 -45.23 24.14 40.77
N TRP A 46 -45.66 23.82 39.55
CA TRP A 46 -45.41 22.53 38.90
C TRP A 46 -43.99 22.42 38.33
N GLY A 47 -43.37 23.54 37.98
CA GLY A 47 -41.95 23.59 37.62
C GLY A 47 -41.05 22.98 38.70
N GLY A 48 -41.36 23.21 39.98
CA GLY A 48 -40.68 22.55 41.11
C GLY A 48 -40.83 21.01 41.10
N VAL A 49 -41.96 20.47 40.66
CA VAL A 49 -42.19 19.02 40.54
C VAL A 49 -41.32 18.43 39.43
N VAL A 50 -41.26 19.09 38.27
CA VAL A 50 -40.44 18.65 37.12
C VAL A 50 -38.96 18.61 37.51
N ARG A 51 -38.47 19.66 38.16
CA ARG A 51 -37.08 19.74 38.62
C ARG A 51 -36.75 18.63 39.61
N GLU A 52 -37.61 18.44 40.61
CA GLU A 52 -37.42 17.40 41.62
C GLU A 52 -37.57 15.98 41.06
N LEU A 53 -38.41 15.79 40.04
CA LEU A 53 -38.59 14.51 39.33
C LEU A 53 -37.28 14.07 38.68
N TYR A 54 -36.70 14.93 37.85
CA TYR A 54 -35.42 14.65 37.18
C TYR A 54 -34.29 14.47 38.20
N ALA A 55 -34.22 15.35 39.21
CA ALA A 55 -33.23 15.22 40.29
C ALA A 55 -33.37 13.88 41.05
N THR A 56 -34.59 13.44 41.33
CA THR A 56 -34.86 12.14 41.98
C THR A 56 -34.41 10.98 41.09
N LEU A 57 -34.77 10.99 39.80
CA LEU A 57 -34.38 9.95 38.84
C LEU A 57 -32.85 9.80 38.75
N ALA A 58 -32.13 10.94 38.76
CA ALA A 58 -30.67 10.96 38.71
C ALA A 58 -30.05 10.49 40.03
N PHE A 59 -30.52 11.00 41.17
CA PHE A 59 -30.01 10.67 42.49
C PHE A 59 -30.19 9.19 42.84
N GLU A 60 -31.34 8.60 42.49
CA GLU A 60 -31.63 7.18 42.72
C GLU A 60 -30.92 6.25 41.72
N GLY A 61 -30.25 6.78 40.69
CA GLY A 61 -29.63 5.98 39.63
C GLY A 61 -30.65 5.15 38.84
N SER A 62 -31.85 5.69 38.66
CA SER A 62 -32.96 4.98 38.02
C SER A 62 -32.67 4.72 36.55
N LYS A 63 -32.83 3.47 36.12
CA LYS A 63 -32.63 3.03 34.73
C LYS A 63 -33.86 3.36 33.88
N VAL A 64 -33.86 4.53 33.24
CA VAL A 64 -35.03 5.08 32.53
C VAL A 64 -34.76 5.56 31.12
N LEU A 65 -33.49 5.56 30.69
CA LEU A 65 -33.14 5.77 29.29
C LEU A 65 -32.86 4.41 28.65
N HIS A 66 -33.29 4.21 27.42
CA HIS A 66 -32.98 3.00 26.69
C HIS A 66 -31.81 3.21 25.74
N THR A 67 -30.95 2.20 25.63
CA THR A 67 -29.90 2.12 24.61
C THR A 67 -30.10 0.84 23.81
N PRO A 68 -30.01 0.88 22.47
CA PRO A 68 -30.05 -0.32 21.64
C PRO A 68 -28.75 -1.13 21.67
N ALA A 69 -27.67 -0.62 22.28
CA ALA A 69 -26.39 -1.32 22.36
C ALA A 69 -26.47 -2.57 23.26
N ASP A 70 -25.56 -3.54 23.04
CA ASP A 70 -25.41 -4.77 23.83
C ASP A 70 -26.71 -5.60 24.01
N ASN A 71 -27.53 -5.72 22.94
CA ASN A 71 -28.85 -6.36 22.89
C ASN A 71 -29.99 -5.55 23.53
N GLY A 72 -29.79 -4.25 23.74
CA GLY A 72 -30.81 -3.38 24.31
C GLY A 72 -30.81 -3.40 25.82
N GLY A 73 -31.04 -2.25 26.44
CA GLY A 73 -31.11 -2.16 27.89
C GLY A 73 -31.49 -0.79 28.42
N TRP A 74 -32.02 -0.79 29.63
CA TRP A 74 -32.28 0.43 30.38
C TRP A 74 -31.01 0.84 31.15
N ILE A 75 -30.63 2.10 30.99
CA ILE A 75 -29.45 2.73 31.60
C ILE A 75 -29.86 3.95 32.42
N ALA A 76 -29.03 4.31 33.38
CA ALA A 76 -29.24 5.49 34.20
C ALA A 76 -28.95 6.77 33.41
N LEU A 77 -29.50 7.89 33.86
CA LEU A 77 -29.30 9.22 33.24
C LEU A 77 -27.81 9.59 33.13
N THR A 78 -27.01 9.20 34.12
CA THR A 78 -25.56 9.48 34.21
C THR A 78 -24.71 8.55 33.36
N ASP A 79 -25.23 7.38 32.97
CA ASP A 79 -24.50 6.38 32.20
C ASP A 79 -24.74 6.49 30.69
N ALA A 80 -25.70 7.34 30.29
CA ALA A 80 -26.09 7.54 28.90
C ALA A 80 -25.15 8.50 28.18
N VAL A 81 -24.80 8.13 26.94
CA VAL A 81 -24.10 9.03 26.02
C VAL A 81 -25.14 9.75 25.17
N TYR A 82 -25.03 11.07 25.11
CA TYR A 82 -25.97 11.94 24.41
C TYR A 82 -25.49 12.13 22.96
N PRO A 83 -26.40 12.13 21.97
CA PRO A 83 -26.03 12.41 20.59
C PRO A 83 -25.46 13.83 20.47
N ASP A 84 -24.50 14.00 19.57
CA ASP A 84 -24.07 15.32 19.11
C ASP A 84 -24.96 15.79 17.94
N HIS A 85 -24.62 16.95 17.38
CA HIS A 85 -25.35 17.54 16.28
C HIS A 85 -25.23 16.76 14.95
N GLU A 86 -24.12 16.05 14.72
CA GLU A 86 -23.93 15.22 13.51
C GLU A 86 -24.79 13.96 13.59
N LEU A 87 -24.77 13.28 14.73
CA LEU A 87 -25.59 12.10 14.98
C LEU A 87 -27.08 12.39 14.89
N ALA A 88 -27.54 13.61 15.17
CA ALA A 88 -28.95 13.96 15.05
C ALA A 88 -29.51 13.75 13.62
N HIS A 89 -28.65 13.73 12.61
CA HIS A 89 -29.02 13.63 11.20
C HIS A 89 -28.44 12.41 10.47
N ASP A 90 -27.55 11.66 11.11
CA ASP A 90 -26.88 10.49 10.52
C ASP A 90 -27.23 9.18 11.25
N ASP A 91 -28.23 8.48 10.70
CA ASP A 91 -28.68 7.19 11.21
C ASP A 91 -27.61 6.09 11.04
N ALA A 92 -26.80 6.16 9.97
CA ALA A 92 -25.75 5.17 9.72
C ALA A 92 -24.62 5.29 10.76
N LEU A 93 -24.25 6.52 11.15
CA LEU A 93 -23.30 6.77 12.23
C LEU A 93 -23.86 6.32 13.57
N ARG A 94 -25.14 6.59 13.85
CA ARG A 94 -25.81 6.09 15.06
C ARG A 94 -25.72 4.58 15.15
N ASP A 95 -26.12 3.87 14.09
CA ASP A 95 -26.10 2.41 14.05
C ASP A 95 -24.68 1.85 14.16
N ALA A 96 -23.70 2.50 13.52
CA ALA A 96 -22.29 2.13 13.62
C ALA A 96 -21.78 2.21 15.07
N LEU A 97 -22.08 3.31 15.79
CA LEU A 97 -21.63 3.52 17.16
C LEU A 97 -22.32 2.56 18.14
N VAL A 98 -23.61 2.32 17.97
CA VAL A 98 -24.37 1.31 18.73
C VAL A 98 -23.76 -0.08 18.54
N ALA A 99 -23.42 -0.44 17.31
CA ALA A 99 -22.82 -1.74 17.00
C ALA A 99 -21.39 -1.90 17.57
N GLU A 100 -20.66 -0.81 17.81
CA GLU A 100 -19.38 -0.84 18.54
C GLU A 100 -19.55 -0.94 20.07
N GLY A 101 -20.80 -0.89 20.57
CA GLY A 101 -21.14 -1.01 21.99
C GLY A 101 -21.27 0.33 22.71
N MET A 102 -21.38 1.44 21.99
CA MET A 102 -21.61 2.75 22.61
C MET A 102 -23.02 2.80 23.22
N ARG A 103 -23.12 3.16 24.51
CA ARG A 103 -24.38 3.34 25.25
C ARG A 103 -25.11 4.62 24.86
N LEU A 104 -25.34 4.78 23.57
CA LEU A 104 -26.09 5.88 22.98
C LEU A 104 -27.57 5.70 23.30
N THR A 105 -28.19 6.74 23.84
CA THR A 105 -29.63 6.74 24.17
C THR A 105 -30.48 6.98 22.93
N ASP A 106 -31.65 6.34 22.87
CA ASP A 106 -32.67 6.55 21.83
C ASP A 106 -33.76 7.56 22.24
N ALA A 107 -33.60 8.19 23.41
CA ALA A 107 -34.56 9.16 23.92
C ALA A 107 -34.66 10.41 23.02
N PRO A 108 -35.85 11.01 22.88
CA PRO A 108 -36.03 12.24 22.12
C PRO A 108 -35.18 13.39 22.65
N THR A 109 -34.67 14.24 21.74
CA THR A 109 -33.84 15.41 22.08
C THR A 109 -34.50 16.32 23.13
N THR A 110 -35.82 16.51 23.06
CA THR A 110 -36.56 17.34 24.04
C THR A 110 -36.51 16.79 25.46
N VAL A 111 -36.48 15.46 25.63
CA VAL A 111 -36.33 14.80 26.92
C VAL A 111 -34.89 14.95 27.42
N LEU A 112 -33.91 14.76 26.53
CA LEU A 112 -32.49 14.90 26.84
C LEU A 112 -32.14 16.33 27.30
N GLU A 113 -32.67 17.35 26.63
CA GLU A 113 -32.49 18.76 27.01
C GLU A 113 -33.00 19.03 28.43
N ARG A 114 -34.14 18.45 28.82
CA ARG A 114 -34.68 18.60 30.19
C ARG A 114 -33.88 17.87 31.24
N ILE A 115 -33.37 16.68 30.92
CA ILE A 115 -32.48 15.94 31.81
C ILE A 115 -31.20 16.75 32.04
N GLU A 116 -30.63 17.33 30.98
CA GLU A 116 -29.44 18.17 31.08
C GLU A 116 -29.69 19.44 31.93
N GLU A 117 -30.86 20.06 31.76
CA GLU A 117 -31.25 21.26 32.50
C GLU A 117 -31.47 21.01 34.01
N HIS A 118 -32.01 19.84 34.39
CA HIS A 118 -32.53 19.62 35.74
C HIS A 118 -31.85 18.50 36.54
N ALA A 119 -31.08 17.62 35.90
CA ALA A 119 -30.53 16.42 36.54
C ALA A 119 -29.04 16.21 36.30
N VAL A 120 -28.60 16.26 35.04
CA VAL A 120 -27.24 15.90 34.64
C VAL A 120 -26.60 17.09 33.93
N PRO A 121 -26.00 18.05 34.67
CA PRO A 121 -25.35 19.17 34.03
C PRO A 121 -24.14 18.69 33.23
N ASN A 122 -24.08 19.09 31.95
CA ASN A 122 -23.01 18.72 31.01
C ASN A 122 -22.86 17.18 30.86
N PRO A 123 -23.89 16.49 30.33
CA PRO A 123 -23.85 15.05 30.14
C PRO A 123 -22.73 14.66 29.17
N GLU A 124 -22.28 13.41 29.26
CA GLU A 124 -21.29 12.91 28.31
C GLU A 124 -21.90 12.82 26.90
N ARG A 125 -21.32 13.54 25.96
CA ARG A 125 -21.75 13.55 24.56
C ARG A 125 -20.82 12.70 23.70
N VAL A 126 -21.35 12.23 22.56
CA VAL A 126 -20.50 11.67 21.52
C VAL A 126 -19.53 12.75 21.04
N SER A 127 -18.26 12.37 20.88
CA SER A 127 -17.25 13.19 20.22
C SER A 127 -16.31 12.28 19.43
N PRO A 128 -15.67 12.79 18.38
CA PRO A 128 -14.66 12.04 17.63
C PRO A 128 -13.57 11.45 18.54
N GLU A 129 -13.05 12.24 19.49
CA GLU A 129 -12.04 11.80 20.46
C GLU A 129 -12.51 10.61 21.30
N ARG A 130 -13.75 10.65 21.79
CA ARG A 130 -14.35 9.56 22.57
C ARG A 130 -14.47 8.29 21.72
N VAL A 131 -14.91 8.43 20.46
CA VAL A 131 -15.01 7.30 19.53
C VAL A 131 -13.62 6.70 19.26
N ARG A 132 -12.60 7.52 19.04
CA ARG A 132 -11.21 7.04 18.89
C ARG A 132 -10.74 6.23 20.11
N ARG A 133 -10.99 6.72 21.33
CA ARG A 133 -10.68 5.99 22.57
C ARG A 133 -11.41 4.66 22.67
N MET A 134 -12.72 4.64 22.42
CA MET A 134 -13.52 3.41 22.44
C MET A 134 -12.98 2.37 21.44
N LEU A 135 -12.63 2.79 20.22
CA LEU A 135 -12.12 1.91 19.18
C LEU A 135 -10.73 1.33 19.51
N ARG A 136 -9.88 2.09 20.22
CA ARG A 136 -8.58 1.59 20.73
C ARG A 136 -8.75 0.50 21.77
N GLU A 137 -9.79 0.62 22.61
CA GLU A 137 -10.10 -0.32 23.69
C GLU A 137 -10.84 -1.57 23.18
N ALA A 138 -11.48 -1.50 22.01
CA ALA A 138 -12.17 -2.63 21.40
C ALA A 138 -11.24 -3.84 21.20
N GLY A 139 -11.67 -5.05 21.54
CA GLY A 139 -10.88 -6.27 21.38
C GLY A 139 -10.53 -6.59 19.92
N ARG A 140 -9.47 -7.38 19.68
CA ARG A 140 -9.02 -7.76 18.32
C ARG A 140 -10.11 -8.40 17.46
N GLU A 141 -10.99 -9.20 18.07
CA GLU A 141 -12.09 -9.87 17.37
C GLU A 141 -13.05 -8.87 16.75
N ARG A 142 -13.52 -7.87 17.50
CA ARG A 142 -14.39 -6.80 16.97
C ARG A 142 -13.74 -5.97 15.87
N ARG A 143 -12.41 -5.80 15.91
CA ARG A 143 -11.68 -5.05 14.87
C ARG A 143 -11.65 -5.79 13.55
N SER A 144 -11.55 -7.12 13.59
CA SER A 144 -11.31 -7.94 12.39
C SER A 144 -12.61 -8.26 11.64
N ASP A 145 -13.75 -8.26 12.34
CA ASP A 145 -15.08 -8.57 11.78
C ASP A 145 -15.90 -7.31 11.42
N ARG A 146 -15.25 -6.14 11.37
CA ARG A 146 -15.97 -4.88 11.11
C ARG A 146 -16.35 -4.78 9.62
N PRO A 147 -17.64 -4.60 9.27
CA PRO A 147 -18.04 -4.38 7.88
C PRO A 147 -17.43 -3.11 7.30
N ARG A 148 -17.10 -3.13 6.01
CA ARG A 148 -16.50 -2.00 5.28
C ARG A 148 -17.27 -0.69 5.48
N ASP A 149 -18.58 -0.71 5.29
CA ASP A 149 -19.43 0.49 5.40
C ASP A 149 -19.34 1.12 6.78
N ARG A 150 -19.27 0.28 7.83
CA ARG A 150 -19.08 0.74 9.22
C ARG A 150 -17.70 1.36 9.43
N VAL A 151 -16.65 0.78 8.84
CA VAL A 151 -15.30 1.36 8.90
C VAL A 151 -15.30 2.77 8.33
N LEU A 152 -15.91 2.97 7.16
CA LEU A 152 -15.91 4.25 6.46
C LEU A 152 -16.72 5.33 7.19
N VAL A 153 -17.90 4.99 7.70
CA VAL A 153 -18.75 5.91 8.48
C VAL A 153 -18.03 6.35 9.76
N LEU A 154 -17.46 5.39 10.51
CA LEU A 154 -16.71 5.71 11.71
C LEU A 154 -15.43 6.50 11.40
N LEU A 155 -14.74 6.17 10.30
CA LEU A 155 -13.53 6.87 9.89
C LEU A 155 -13.82 8.33 9.57
N ARG A 156 -14.88 8.61 8.80
CA ARG A 156 -15.32 9.98 8.49
C ARG A 156 -15.56 10.78 9.76
N TYR A 157 -16.28 10.20 10.72
CA TYR A 157 -16.57 10.84 12.00
C TYR A 157 -15.32 11.07 12.84
N VAL A 158 -14.43 10.08 13.00
CA VAL A 158 -13.22 10.26 13.81
C VAL A 158 -12.19 11.21 13.19
N MET A 159 -12.36 11.54 11.90
CA MET A 159 -11.54 12.52 11.22
C MET A 159 -12.20 13.91 11.22
N SER A 160 -13.47 14.09 11.63
CA SER A 160 -14.17 15.37 11.48
C SER A 160 -13.55 16.53 12.29
N ASP A 161 -12.85 16.22 13.40
CA ASP A 161 -12.11 17.17 14.24
C ASP A 161 -10.59 17.18 13.98
N VAL A 162 -10.11 16.42 12.99
CA VAL A 162 -8.68 16.31 12.66
C VAL A 162 -8.30 17.30 11.56
N ILE A 163 -7.20 18.02 11.79
CA ILE A 163 -6.56 18.90 10.82
C ILE A 163 -5.47 18.08 10.13
N ASP A 164 -5.72 17.65 8.89
CA ASP A 164 -4.94 16.61 8.21
C ASP A 164 -3.49 17.01 7.91
N ASP A 165 -3.20 18.30 7.79
CA ASP A 165 -1.87 18.87 7.54
C ASP A 165 -1.10 19.24 8.81
N ASP A 166 -1.73 19.14 10.00
CA ASP A 166 -1.09 19.35 11.29
C ASP A 166 -0.66 18.01 11.93
N PRO A 167 0.66 17.74 12.08
CA PRO A 167 1.15 16.51 12.69
C PRO A 167 0.62 16.26 14.11
N ALA A 168 0.37 17.32 14.90
CA ALA A 168 -0.12 17.19 16.26
C ALA A 168 -1.59 16.74 16.29
N SER A 169 -2.43 17.32 15.43
CA SER A 169 -3.81 16.88 15.23
C SER A 169 -3.89 15.47 14.64
N ALA A 170 -3.09 15.15 13.62
CA ALA A 170 -3.03 13.82 13.00
C ALA A 170 -2.65 12.71 14.00
N ALA A 171 -1.75 12.99 14.96
CA ALA A 171 -1.38 12.05 16.00
C ALA A 171 -2.58 11.57 16.85
N SER A 172 -3.67 12.32 16.89
CA SER A 172 -4.90 11.90 17.58
C SER A 172 -5.54 10.64 16.98
N LEU A 173 -5.18 10.25 15.75
CA LEU A 173 -5.60 9.00 15.09
C LEU A 173 -4.77 7.78 15.46
N GLU A 174 -3.71 7.94 16.27
CA GLU A 174 -2.87 6.84 16.71
C GLU A 174 -3.71 5.73 17.37
N GLY A 175 -3.47 4.48 17.00
CA GLY A 175 -4.13 3.30 17.56
C GLY A 175 -5.54 3.04 17.04
N VAL A 176 -6.07 3.89 16.14
CA VAL A 176 -7.41 3.73 15.58
C VAL A 176 -7.41 2.60 14.53
N PRO A 177 -8.24 1.55 14.70
CA PRO A 177 -8.32 0.40 13.80
C PRO A 177 -9.31 0.63 12.65
N LEU A 178 -9.14 1.70 11.88
CA LEU A 178 -10.09 2.11 10.83
C LEU A 178 -9.42 2.44 9.48
N PHE A 179 -8.14 2.16 9.28
CA PHE A 179 -7.51 2.43 7.99
C PHE A 179 -8.05 1.44 6.93
N PRO A 180 -8.77 1.88 5.89
CA PRO A 180 -9.46 0.97 4.97
C PRO A 180 -8.46 0.40 3.97
N LEU A 181 -8.26 -0.92 3.98
CA LEU A 181 -7.36 -1.60 3.06
C LEU A 181 -8.09 -2.09 1.80
N ALA A 182 -7.38 -2.13 0.68
CA ALA A 182 -7.94 -2.56 -0.60
C ALA A 182 -8.34 -4.06 -0.63
N ASP A 183 -7.85 -4.87 0.31
CA ASP A 183 -8.32 -6.24 0.52
C ASP A 183 -9.68 -6.33 1.24
N GLY A 184 -10.27 -5.19 1.60
CA GLY A 184 -11.55 -5.07 2.30
C GLY A 184 -11.44 -5.11 3.82
N THR A 185 -10.24 -5.29 4.37
CA THR A 185 -10.00 -5.29 5.83
C THR A 185 -9.67 -3.88 6.35
N ALA A 186 -9.57 -3.74 7.68
CA ALA A 186 -9.18 -2.49 8.32
C ALA A 186 -7.87 -2.65 9.10
N ALA A 187 -6.90 -1.78 8.83
CA ALA A 187 -5.64 -1.71 9.54
C ALA A 187 -5.67 -0.70 10.71
N VAL A 188 -4.70 -0.89 11.61
CA VAL A 188 -4.47 0.01 12.75
C VAL A 188 -3.47 1.09 12.35
N ILE A 189 -3.89 2.35 12.51
CA ILE A 189 -3.02 3.52 12.39
C ILE A 189 -2.05 3.52 13.58
N ARG A 190 -0.76 3.71 13.33
CA ARG A 190 0.31 3.73 14.33
C ARG A 190 1.16 4.99 14.18
N PRO A 191 2.01 5.33 15.17
CA PRO A 191 3.00 6.38 14.98
C PRO A 191 3.93 6.06 13.81
N GLY A 192 4.36 7.10 13.10
CA GLY A 192 5.41 6.96 12.10
C GLY A 192 6.75 6.58 12.75
N GLY A 193 7.60 5.84 12.02
CA GLY A 193 8.95 5.51 12.46
C GLY A 193 9.30 4.02 12.41
N VAL A 194 10.44 3.67 13.02
CA VAL A 194 11.04 2.33 12.92
C VAL A 194 10.25 1.32 13.76
N GLY A 195 9.58 0.38 13.09
CA GLY A 195 8.94 -0.78 13.73
C GLY A 195 7.45 -0.95 13.43
N ALA A 196 6.76 0.08 12.91
CA ALA A 196 5.41 -0.06 12.40
C ALA A 196 5.46 -0.34 10.89
N PRO A 197 4.75 -1.37 10.37
CA PRO A 197 4.66 -1.56 8.93
C PRO A 197 3.93 -0.36 8.32
N PRO A 198 4.47 0.23 7.24
CA PRO A 198 3.84 1.36 6.57
C PRO A 198 2.54 0.91 5.89
N LEU A 199 1.55 1.79 5.97
CA LEU A 199 0.27 1.75 5.26
C LEU A 199 0.37 2.76 4.13
N TYR A 200 0.11 2.33 2.91
CA TYR A 200 0.38 3.15 1.75
C TYR A 200 -0.88 3.75 1.15
N VAL A 201 -0.76 5.01 0.73
CA VAL A 201 -1.81 5.73 0.03
C VAL A 201 -1.32 5.97 -1.41
N PRO A 202 -1.49 4.99 -2.32
CA PRO A 202 -1.12 5.17 -3.73
C PRO A 202 -1.97 6.23 -4.39
N GLY A 203 -1.40 7.04 -5.29
CA GLY A 203 -2.14 7.91 -6.19
C GLY A 203 -2.95 7.11 -7.23
N ALA A 204 -3.70 7.82 -8.08
CA ALA A 204 -4.62 7.18 -9.04
C ALA A 204 -3.91 6.26 -10.06
N GLU A 205 -2.72 6.63 -10.53
CA GLU A 205 -1.93 5.82 -11.47
C GLU A 205 -1.28 4.62 -10.77
N GLU A 206 -0.74 4.84 -9.57
CA GLU A 206 -0.06 3.85 -8.75
C GLU A 206 -1.03 2.77 -8.25
N ALA A 207 -2.29 3.12 -7.99
CA ALA A 207 -3.30 2.22 -7.45
C ALA A 207 -3.52 0.98 -8.32
N ARG A 208 -3.40 1.12 -9.65
CA ARG A 208 -3.50 -0.03 -10.57
C ARG A 208 -2.37 -1.03 -10.34
N LEU A 209 -1.16 -0.54 -10.08
CA LEU A 209 0.00 -1.38 -9.78
C LEU A 209 -0.14 -2.02 -8.39
N MET A 210 -0.58 -1.22 -7.42
CA MET A 210 -0.70 -1.60 -6.01
C MET A 210 -1.91 -2.47 -5.69
N ALA A 211 -2.77 -2.76 -6.68
CA ALA A 211 -3.87 -3.71 -6.54
C ALA A 211 -3.41 -5.10 -6.04
N ARG A 212 -2.15 -5.47 -6.29
CA ARG A 212 -1.54 -6.72 -5.77
C ARG A 212 -1.05 -6.64 -4.33
N ALA A 213 -0.77 -5.44 -3.83
CA ALA A 213 -0.39 -5.19 -2.44
C ALA A 213 -1.59 -4.72 -1.60
N SER A 214 -2.76 -5.34 -1.83
CA SER A 214 -4.05 -4.88 -1.33
C SER A 214 -4.16 -4.85 0.20
N SER A 215 -3.38 -5.67 0.90
CA SER A 215 -3.32 -5.74 2.37
C SER A 215 -2.50 -4.63 3.01
N ARG A 216 -1.84 -3.79 2.20
CA ARG A 216 -0.96 -2.70 2.66
C ARG A 216 -1.35 -1.34 2.12
N CYS A 217 -2.18 -1.31 1.09
CA CYS A 217 -2.61 -0.09 0.41
C CYS A 217 -4.05 0.28 0.74
N VAL A 218 -4.34 1.58 0.75
CA VAL A 218 -5.69 2.09 0.96
C VAL A 218 -6.65 1.58 -0.12
N ASP A 219 -7.88 1.28 0.27
CA ASP A 219 -8.99 1.07 -0.67
C ASP A 219 -9.38 2.40 -1.33
N ARG A 220 -8.88 2.65 -2.54
CA ARG A 220 -9.25 3.86 -3.29
C ARG A 220 -10.69 3.86 -3.81
N ALA A 221 -11.41 2.73 -3.78
CA ALA A 221 -12.78 2.63 -4.26
C ALA A 221 -13.83 2.92 -3.17
N CYS A 222 -13.41 3.36 -1.97
CA CYS A 222 -14.32 3.62 -0.86
C CYS A 222 -15.04 4.96 -0.96
N ASP A 223 -14.31 6.05 -0.81
CA ASP A 223 -14.83 7.41 -0.77
C ASP A 223 -13.70 8.40 -1.11
N ASP A 224 -13.95 9.28 -2.09
CA ASP A 224 -12.96 10.23 -2.59
C ASP A 224 -12.52 11.25 -1.54
N GLU A 225 -13.43 11.67 -0.64
CA GLU A 225 -13.11 12.61 0.44
C GLU A 225 -12.18 11.95 1.45
N ILE A 226 -12.50 10.73 1.90
CA ILE A 226 -11.64 9.97 2.80
C ILE A 226 -10.25 9.76 2.19
N VAL A 227 -10.18 9.35 0.92
CA VAL A 227 -8.91 9.10 0.24
C VAL A 227 -8.08 10.40 0.13
N ALA A 228 -8.68 11.53 -0.24
CA ALA A 228 -7.98 12.81 -0.31
C ALA A 228 -7.42 13.27 1.06
N ARG A 229 -8.18 13.03 2.13
CA ARG A 229 -7.71 13.32 3.50
C ARG A 229 -6.58 12.40 3.92
N LEU A 230 -6.64 11.10 3.59
CA LEU A 230 -5.56 10.15 3.84
C LEU A 230 -4.29 10.48 3.04
N GLU A 231 -4.41 10.97 1.80
CA GLU A 231 -3.28 11.48 1.01
C GLU A 231 -2.60 12.67 1.71
N THR A 232 -3.40 13.59 2.26
CA THR A 232 -2.89 14.75 3.01
C THR A 232 -2.18 14.31 4.29
N LEU A 233 -2.80 13.40 5.06
CA LEU A 233 -2.20 12.80 6.26
C LEU A 233 -0.89 12.08 5.95
N ALA A 234 -0.82 11.36 4.83
CA ALA A 234 0.40 10.67 4.40
C ALA A 234 1.57 11.64 4.20
N GLY A 235 1.30 12.86 3.74
CA GLY A 235 2.29 13.93 3.57
C GLY A 235 2.92 14.39 4.89
N THR A 236 2.20 14.31 6.02
CA THR A 236 2.71 14.75 7.33
C THR A 236 3.80 13.83 7.90
N ARG A 237 3.80 12.56 7.49
CA ARG A 237 4.63 11.48 8.06
C ARG A 237 4.58 11.33 9.58
N ALA A 238 3.54 11.87 10.22
CA ALA A 238 3.34 11.74 11.67
C ALA A 238 2.92 10.32 12.07
N LEU A 239 2.22 9.63 11.17
CA LEU A 239 1.69 8.28 11.34
C LEU A 239 2.42 7.30 10.43
N ASN A 240 2.15 6.00 10.58
CA ASN A 240 2.62 4.96 9.66
C ASN A 240 1.89 4.98 8.31
N VAL A 241 1.21 6.08 7.96
CA VAL A 241 0.56 6.29 6.67
C VAL A 241 1.54 7.06 5.79
N SER A 242 1.86 6.52 4.61
CA SER A 242 2.88 7.08 3.72
C SER A 242 2.38 7.15 2.28
N PRO A 243 2.79 8.18 1.50
CA PRO A 243 2.65 8.12 0.06
C PRO A 243 3.58 7.04 -0.50
N ILE A 244 3.39 6.70 -1.78
CA ILE A 244 4.32 5.85 -2.51
C ILE A 244 5.53 6.70 -2.91
N ASP A 245 6.64 6.51 -2.20
CA ASP A 245 7.95 7.04 -2.57
C ASP A 245 8.89 5.92 -3.07
N ASP A 246 10.14 6.27 -3.36
CA ASP A 246 11.11 5.33 -3.92
C ASP A 246 11.46 4.18 -2.94
N ASP A 247 11.45 4.44 -1.63
CA ASP A 247 11.59 3.41 -0.61
C ASP A 247 10.33 2.53 -0.50
N ALA A 248 9.14 3.11 -0.60
CA ALA A 248 7.88 2.37 -0.63
C ALA A 248 7.82 1.37 -1.79
N ILE A 249 8.23 1.78 -2.98
CA ILE A 249 8.23 0.90 -4.15
C ILE A 249 9.14 -0.30 -3.93
N VAL A 250 10.33 -0.11 -3.35
CA VAL A 250 11.27 -1.21 -3.07
C VAL A 250 10.67 -2.20 -2.07
N ASP A 251 9.98 -1.68 -1.04
CA ASP A 251 9.37 -2.48 0.01
C ASP A 251 8.11 -3.24 -0.46
N LEU A 252 7.35 -2.68 -1.40
CA LEU A 252 6.15 -3.28 -1.99
C LEU A 252 6.45 -4.20 -3.18
N MET A 253 7.66 -4.12 -3.76
CA MET A 253 8.02 -4.90 -4.95
C MET A 253 7.82 -6.42 -4.79
N PRO A 254 8.10 -7.05 -3.62
CA PRO A 254 7.81 -8.47 -3.41
C PRO A 254 6.31 -8.84 -3.49
N ASP A 255 5.42 -7.90 -3.16
CA ASP A 255 3.96 -8.10 -3.23
C ASP A 255 3.43 -7.84 -4.66
N VAL A 256 4.11 -6.97 -5.41
CA VAL A 256 3.74 -6.55 -6.78
C VAL A 256 4.22 -7.55 -7.84
N LEU A 257 5.45 -8.07 -7.69
CA LEU A 257 6.06 -9.02 -8.62
C LEU A 257 5.63 -10.47 -8.35
N PRO A 258 5.76 -11.36 -9.35
CA PRO A 258 5.55 -12.79 -9.13
C PRO A 258 6.46 -13.33 -8.03
N THR A 259 5.96 -14.26 -7.23
CA THR A 259 6.74 -14.89 -6.14
C THR A 259 8.02 -15.60 -6.62
N ALA A 260 8.04 -16.04 -7.87
CA ALA A 260 9.22 -16.63 -8.51
C ALA A 260 10.32 -15.61 -8.86
N TRP A 261 9.99 -14.31 -8.91
CA TRP A 261 10.91 -13.23 -9.28
C TRP A 261 11.59 -12.66 -8.03
N ALA A 262 12.40 -13.49 -7.38
CA ALA A 262 13.16 -13.08 -6.20
C ALA A 262 14.23 -12.03 -6.55
N ARG A 263 14.46 -11.11 -5.61
CA ARG A 263 15.54 -10.12 -5.73
C ARG A 263 16.90 -10.80 -5.61
N VAL A 264 17.75 -10.64 -6.62
CA VAL A 264 19.13 -11.15 -6.60
C VAL A 264 20.02 -10.23 -5.75
N GLY A 265 20.71 -10.80 -4.75
CA GLY A 265 21.72 -10.09 -3.95
C GLY A 265 21.18 -9.36 -2.72
N GLY A 266 20.19 -9.94 -2.02
CA GLY A 266 19.68 -9.42 -0.75
C GLY A 266 20.71 -9.42 0.38
N ALA A 267 20.53 -8.54 1.36
CA ALA A 267 21.41 -8.45 2.54
C ALA A 267 21.40 -9.79 3.31
N GLY A 268 22.50 -10.52 3.28
CA GLY A 268 22.68 -11.81 3.97
C GLY A 268 23.05 -12.97 3.04
N GLU A 269 22.87 -12.84 1.73
CA GLU A 269 23.29 -13.85 0.76
C GLU A 269 24.68 -13.52 0.20
N SER A 270 25.68 -14.25 0.67
CA SER A 270 27.05 -14.25 0.13
C SER A 270 27.15 -14.83 -1.30
N SER A 271 26.01 -15.15 -1.91
CA SER A 271 25.91 -15.71 -3.25
C SER A 271 25.89 -14.59 -4.28
N ARG A 272 27.07 -14.39 -4.87
CA ARG A 272 27.37 -13.74 -6.17
C ARG A 272 26.13 -13.47 -7.05
N ARG A 273 26.01 -12.24 -7.58
CA ARG A 273 24.93 -11.80 -8.48
C ARG A 273 24.94 -12.59 -9.81
N ALA A 274 24.34 -13.77 -9.83
CA ALA A 274 24.02 -14.45 -11.09
C ALA A 274 22.81 -13.74 -11.70
N TYR A 275 23.03 -12.98 -12.77
CA TYR A 275 21.97 -12.29 -13.52
C TYR A 275 21.26 -13.26 -14.48
N GLU A 276 20.79 -14.39 -13.95
CA GLU A 276 20.12 -15.39 -14.77
C GLU A 276 18.76 -14.85 -15.26
N PRO A 277 18.46 -14.93 -16.58
CA PRO A 277 17.16 -14.56 -17.09
C PRO A 277 16.06 -15.44 -16.50
N VAL A 278 15.03 -14.81 -15.97
CA VAL A 278 13.85 -15.47 -15.43
C VAL A 278 12.79 -15.50 -16.52
N PRO A 279 12.11 -16.64 -16.76
CA PRO A 279 11.04 -16.71 -17.73
C PRO A 279 9.89 -15.79 -17.32
N TRP A 280 9.33 -15.18 -18.35
CA TRP A 280 8.19 -14.28 -18.31
C TRP A 280 7.23 -14.77 -19.38
N ASP A 281 6.38 -15.73 -19.03
CA ASP A 281 5.41 -16.32 -19.96
C ASP A 281 4.04 -15.67 -19.77
N ASP A 282 3.37 -15.38 -20.89
CA ASP A 282 1.99 -14.89 -20.93
C ASP A 282 0.95 -16.04 -20.89
N ASP A 283 1.40 -17.31 -20.77
CA ASP A 283 0.55 -18.50 -20.88
C ASP A 283 0.01 -18.97 -19.51
N ASP A 284 -1.32 -19.05 -19.40
CA ASP A 284 -2.16 -19.30 -18.21
C ASP A 284 -2.04 -20.70 -17.55
N ASP A 285 -1.15 -21.59 -18.01
CA ASP A 285 -1.20 -23.02 -17.66
C ASP A 285 -0.33 -23.44 -16.46
N ALA A 286 -0.49 -22.79 -15.29
CA ALA A 286 0.15 -23.23 -14.05
C ALA A 286 -0.84 -23.42 -12.89
N ALA A 287 -1.21 -24.68 -12.65
CA ALA A 287 -1.94 -25.14 -11.48
C ALA A 287 -1.04 -25.11 -10.22
N GLY A 288 -1.05 -23.99 -9.50
CA GLY A 288 -0.39 -23.86 -8.19
C GLY A 288 -0.78 -22.55 -7.52
N GLY A 289 -1.44 -22.62 -6.36
CA GLY A 289 -2.12 -21.51 -5.66
C GLY A 289 -1.21 -20.45 -5.01
N GLY A 290 -0.32 -19.84 -5.79
CA GLY A 290 0.34 -18.57 -5.49
C GLY A 290 0.25 -17.63 -6.71
N ILE A 291 0.66 -16.36 -6.58
CA ILE A 291 0.76 -15.45 -7.74
C ILE A 291 1.80 -16.06 -8.70
N SER A 292 1.33 -16.73 -9.74
CA SER A 292 2.17 -17.40 -10.74
C SER A 292 2.85 -16.37 -11.64
N ALA A 293 4.01 -16.72 -12.22
CA ALA A 293 4.68 -15.91 -13.24
C ALA A 293 3.79 -15.64 -14.48
N ALA A 294 2.74 -16.45 -14.67
CA ALA A 294 1.71 -16.32 -15.71
C ALA A 294 0.77 -15.11 -15.53
N GLY A 295 0.86 -14.36 -14.41
CA GLY A 295 -0.01 -13.23 -14.13
C GLY A 295 0.55 -11.84 -14.49
N VAL A 296 1.74 -11.74 -15.09
CA VAL A 296 2.34 -10.45 -15.48
C VAL A 296 2.32 -10.32 -16.98
N SER A 297 1.41 -9.51 -17.52
CA SER A 297 1.37 -9.21 -18.95
C SER A 297 2.43 -8.17 -19.35
N ASP A 298 2.69 -8.03 -20.65
CA ASP A 298 3.49 -6.92 -21.22
C ASP A 298 2.96 -5.55 -20.78
N GLU A 299 1.63 -5.39 -20.75
CA GLU A 299 0.98 -4.17 -20.28
C GLU A 299 1.22 -3.91 -18.79
N TYR A 300 1.21 -4.96 -17.95
CA TYR A 300 1.47 -4.83 -16.53
C TYR A 300 2.93 -4.42 -16.27
N LEU A 301 3.90 -5.06 -16.92
CA LEU A 301 5.30 -4.69 -16.75
C LEU A 301 5.61 -3.31 -17.33
N ALA A 302 4.90 -2.90 -18.40
CA ALA A 302 4.95 -1.52 -18.88
C ALA A 302 4.38 -0.52 -17.85
N LEU A 303 3.30 -0.87 -17.16
CA LEU A 303 2.74 -0.07 -16.06
C LEU A 303 3.74 0.07 -14.90
N VAL A 304 4.46 -1.02 -14.55
CA VAL A 304 5.56 -0.95 -13.57
C VAL A 304 6.55 0.13 -13.99
N TRP A 305 7.07 0.08 -15.23
CA TRP A 305 8.04 1.06 -15.72
C TRP A 305 7.48 2.49 -15.81
N HIS A 306 6.19 2.65 -16.07
CA HIS A 306 5.52 3.95 -16.04
C HIS A 306 5.50 4.55 -14.62
N VAL A 307 5.10 3.75 -13.61
CA VAL A 307 5.12 4.16 -12.20
C VAL A 307 6.55 4.41 -11.69
N LEU A 308 7.52 3.61 -12.13
CA LEU A 308 8.93 3.88 -11.82
C LEU A 308 9.38 5.23 -12.42
N GLY A 309 8.90 5.58 -13.60
CA GLY A 309 9.18 6.87 -14.23
C GLY A 309 8.67 8.07 -13.44
N SER A 310 7.57 7.92 -12.69
CA SER A 310 7.03 8.99 -11.83
C SER A 310 7.71 9.04 -10.46
N VAL A 311 7.89 7.89 -9.81
CA VAL A 311 8.35 7.82 -8.41
C VAL A 311 9.87 7.67 -8.28
N ALA A 312 10.52 6.99 -9.22
CA ALA A 312 11.95 6.66 -9.21
C ALA A 312 12.68 7.19 -10.46
N SER A 313 12.41 8.45 -10.83
CA SER A 313 12.88 9.06 -12.09
C SER A 313 14.41 9.22 -12.18
N ASP A 314 15.11 9.30 -11.05
CA ASP A 314 16.56 9.50 -10.98
C ASP A 314 17.37 8.19 -10.81
N THR A 315 18.68 8.27 -11.07
CA THR A 315 19.57 7.10 -11.01
C THR A 315 19.67 6.50 -9.62
N ARG A 316 19.54 7.30 -8.57
CA ARG A 316 19.71 6.83 -7.19
C ARG A 316 18.48 6.05 -6.74
N ALA A 317 17.29 6.57 -7.00
CA ALA A 317 16.01 5.96 -6.69
C ALA A 317 15.84 4.66 -7.47
N LEU A 318 16.05 4.69 -8.80
CA LEU A 318 15.99 3.48 -9.62
C LEU A 318 17.06 2.45 -9.20
N GLY A 319 18.25 2.91 -8.77
CA GLY A 319 19.31 2.05 -8.25
C GLY A 319 18.93 1.26 -7.00
N LYS A 320 17.97 1.72 -6.19
CA LYS A 320 17.47 0.96 -5.02
C LYS A 320 16.77 -0.34 -5.44
N LEU A 321 16.30 -0.42 -6.69
CA LEU A 321 15.64 -1.58 -7.28
C LEU A 321 16.61 -2.56 -7.98
N GLU A 322 17.92 -2.32 -7.90
CA GLU A 322 18.89 -3.29 -8.41
C GLU A 322 18.66 -4.68 -7.80
N GLY A 323 18.74 -5.70 -8.67
CA GLY A 323 18.50 -7.09 -8.31
C GLY A 323 17.06 -7.56 -8.53
N PHE A 324 16.07 -6.68 -8.70
CA PHE A 324 14.71 -7.11 -9.05
C PHE A 324 14.61 -7.46 -10.55
N PRO A 325 14.00 -8.60 -10.93
CA PRO A 325 13.74 -8.97 -12.32
C PRO A 325 12.73 -8.02 -12.98
N LEU A 326 13.22 -6.93 -13.58
CA LEU A 326 12.37 -5.86 -14.13
C LEU A 326 12.63 -5.58 -15.62
N THR A 327 13.78 -6.00 -16.14
CA THR A 327 14.24 -5.57 -17.47
C THR A 327 13.95 -6.63 -18.54
N PRO A 328 13.05 -6.38 -19.50
CA PRO A 328 12.76 -7.32 -20.58
C PRO A 328 13.95 -7.51 -21.51
N VAL A 329 14.28 -8.75 -21.87
CA VAL A 329 15.44 -9.04 -22.72
C VAL A 329 15.06 -9.80 -23.97
N ALA A 330 15.73 -9.45 -25.08
CA ALA A 330 15.49 -10.03 -26.39
C ALA A 330 15.68 -11.55 -26.36
N ARG A 331 14.87 -12.26 -27.13
CA ARG A 331 14.81 -13.73 -27.13
C ARG A 331 16.16 -14.38 -27.48
N SER A 332 16.35 -15.60 -26.97
CA SER A 332 17.40 -16.48 -27.47
C SER A 332 16.93 -17.14 -28.77
N ALA A 333 17.84 -17.41 -29.71
CA ALA A 333 17.53 -17.97 -31.03
C ALA A 333 16.73 -19.28 -30.98
N ASN A 334 16.84 -20.04 -29.88
CA ASN A 334 16.18 -21.34 -29.71
C ASN A 334 15.04 -21.34 -28.67
N GLY A 335 14.71 -20.19 -28.07
CA GLY A 335 13.72 -20.08 -26.98
C GLY A 335 12.40 -19.45 -27.41
N SER A 336 11.28 -20.05 -27.01
CA SER A 336 9.94 -19.54 -27.32
C SER A 336 9.42 -18.44 -26.37
N GLY A 337 9.96 -18.36 -25.15
CA GLY A 337 9.44 -17.48 -24.07
C GLY A 337 10.10 -16.10 -23.96
N LYS A 338 9.37 -15.13 -23.39
CA LYS A 338 9.94 -13.83 -22.99
C LYS A 338 10.69 -14.02 -21.68
N HIS A 339 11.67 -13.17 -21.43
CA HIS A 339 12.49 -13.25 -20.23
C HIS A 339 12.74 -11.87 -19.67
N VAL A 340 12.88 -11.78 -18.35
CA VAL A 340 13.35 -10.60 -17.66
C VAL A 340 14.68 -10.89 -16.98
N VAL A 341 15.56 -9.89 -16.90
CA VAL A 341 16.78 -9.97 -16.09
C VAL A 341 16.72 -8.96 -14.96
N PRO A 342 17.47 -9.18 -13.87
CA PRO A 342 17.54 -8.23 -12.78
C PRO A 342 18.04 -6.85 -13.24
N LEU A 343 17.44 -5.79 -12.72
CA LEU A 343 17.95 -4.44 -12.92
C LEU A 343 19.41 -4.35 -12.43
N GLY A 344 20.27 -3.75 -13.24
CA GLY A 344 21.72 -3.71 -13.02
C GLY A 344 22.51 -4.82 -13.72
N ALA A 345 21.84 -5.80 -14.34
CA ALA A 345 22.46 -6.76 -15.23
C ALA A 345 23.19 -6.06 -16.40
N PRO A 346 24.26 -6.66 -16.96
CA PRO A 346 24.90 -6.15 -18.16
C PRO A 346 23.91 -6.10 -19.33
N LEU A 347 23.49 -4.89 -19.73
CA LEU A 347 22.41 -4.68 -20.69
C LEU A 347 22.81 -3.66 -21.76
N ILE A 348 22.44 -3.92 -23.01
CA ILE A 348 22.68 -3.07 -24.18
C ILE A 348 21.36 -2.72 -24.87
N ASP A 349 21.28 -1.53 -25.46
CA ASP A 349 20.19 -1.11 -26.34
C ASP A 349 20.06 -2.03 -27.58
N ALA A 350 18.83 -2.33 -28.01
CA ALA A 350 18.58 -3.16 -29.19
C ALA A 350 18.85 -2.49 -30.54
N THR A 351 19.12 -1.18 -30.57
CA THR A 351 19.27 -0.40 -31.81
C THR A 351 20.33 -0.98 -32.77
N GLY A 352 19.86 -1.59 -33.86
CA GLY A 352 20.72 -2.16 -34.89
C GLY A 352 21.42 -3.47 -34.51
N VAL A 353 20.95 -4.15 -33.46
CA VAL A 353 21.38 -5.49 -33.04
C VAL A 353 20.39 -6.52 -33.61
N SER A 354 20.87 -7.55 -34.31
CA SER A 354 20.01 -8.65 -34.78
C SER A 354 19.77 -9.67 -33.65
N VAL A 355 18.70 -10.45 -33.76
CA VAL A 355 18.37 -11.52 -32.79
C VAL A 355 19.54 -12.50 -32.62
N ASP A 356 20.20 -12.87 -33.71
CA ASP A 356 21.35 -13.80 -33.66
C ASP A 356 22.58 -13.19 -32.94
N VAL A 357 22.78 -11.88 -33.05
CA VAL A 357 23.84 -11.17 -32.32
C VAL A 357 23.46 -11.05 -30.84
N ALA A 358 22.19 -10.76 -30.53
CA ALA A 358 21.69 -10.74 -29.15
C ALA A 358 21.84 -12.10 -28.46
N ALA A 359 21.61 -13.21 -29.18
CA ALA A 359 21.87 -14.56 -28.69
C ALA A 359 23.37 -14.79 -28.40
N ALA A 360 24.26 -14.38 -29.31
CA ALA A 360 25.71 -14.46 -29.10
C ALA A 360 26.21 -13.57 -27.95
N MET A 361 25.60 -12.38 -27.75
CA MET A 361 25.89 -11.50 -26.60
C MET A 361 25.45 -12.14 -25.28
N ARG A 362 24.28 -12.82 -25.27
CA ARG A 362 23.80 -13.53 -24.08
C ARG A 362 24.76 -14.64 -23.64
N ALA A 363 25.37 -15.35 -24.58
CA ALA A 363 26.43 -16.32 -24.27
C ALA A 363 27.65 -15.67 -23.58
N ALA A 364 27.89 -14.39 -23.83
CA ALA A 364 28.90 -13.58 -23.15
C ALA A 364 28.43 -13.00 -21.80
N GLY A 365 27.23 -13.34 -21.32
CA GLY A 365 26.64 -12.77 -20.11
C GLY A 365 26.13 -11.33 -20.28
N VAL A 366 25.94 -10.89 -21.53
CA VAL A 366 25.45 -9.55 -21.87
C VAL A 366 24.09 -9.63 -22.55
N HIS A 367 23.11 -8.93 -22.01
CA HIS A 367 21.74 -8.98 -22.49
C HIS A 367 21.42 -7.78 -23.39
N VAL A 368 20.41 -7.94 -24.23
CA VAL A 368 19.90 -6.88 -25.10
C VAL A 368 18.47 -6.56 -24.68
N LEU A 369 18.14 -5.29 -24.46
CA LEU A 369 16.80 -4.85 -24.05
C LEU A 369 15.78 -5.15 -25.15
N ASP A 370 14.65 -5.79 -24.82
CA ASP A 370 13.62 -6.11 -25.81
C ASP A 370 12.68 -4.92 -26.09
N VAL A 371 13.10 -4.01 -26.95
CA VAL A 371 12.27 -2.86 -27.39
C VAL A 371 11.11 -3.25 -28.31
N GLY A 372 10.97 -4.53 -28.68
CA GLY A 372 9.81 -5.02 -29.42
C GLY A 372 8.56 -5.17 -28.55
N THR A 373 8.74 -5.14 -27.23
CA THR A 373 7.66 -5.20 -26.22
C THR A 373 7.28 -3.81 -25.72
N LEU A 374 6.06 -3.66 -25.20
CA LEU A 374 5.62 -2.42 -24.56
C LEU A 374 6.47 -2.15 -23.31
N ALA A 375 6.71 -3.17 -22.49
CA ALA A 375 7.52 -3.07 -21.29
C ALA A 375 8.96 -2.63 -21.60
N GLY A 376 9.59 -3.19 -22.62
CA GLY A 376 10.96 -2.80 -22.99
C GLY A 376 11.03 -1.41 -23.62
N SER A 377 9.99 -0.98 -24.35
CA SER A 377 9.88 0.39 -24.83
C SER A 377 9.72 1.39 -23.68
N SER A 378 8.88 1.09 -22.70
CA SER A 378 8.71 1.90 -21.48
C SER A 378 9.99 1.96 -20.65
N ALA A 379 10.66 0.82 -20.44
CA ALA A 379 11.96 0.76 -19.77
C ALA A 379 12.99 1.65 -20.48
N ARG A 380 13.06 1.59 -21.82
CA ARG A 380 13.95 2.44 -22.62
C ARG A 380 13.60 3.92 -22.51
N ALA A 381 12.34 4.28 -22.34
CA ALA A 381 11.92 5.67 -22.20
C ALA A 381 12.30 6.29 -20.85
N HIS A 382 12.52 5.46 -19.82
CA HIS A 382 12.87 5.91 -18.48
C HIS A 382 14.22 6.67 -18.45
N PRO A 383 14.29 7.89 -17.89
CA PRO A 383 15.49 8.72 -17.90
C PRO A 383 16.74 8.04 -17.31
N ALA A 384 16.65 7.57 -16.06
CA ALA A 384 17.76 6.89 -15.39
C ALA A 384 18.22 5.59 -16.08
N MET A 385 17.29 4.88 -16.75
CA MET A 385 17.62 3.66 -17.47
C MET A 385 18.58 3.96 -18.63
N ARG A 386 18.29 4.99 -19.41
CA ARG A 386 19.10 5.41 -20.58
C ARG A 386 20.49 5.89 -20.18
N ASP A 387 20.59 6.58 -19.05
CA ASP A 387 21.81 7.26 -18.66
C ASP A 387 22.79 6.36 -17.90
N HIS A 388 22.30 5.32 -17.20
CA HIS A 388 23.14 4.55 -16.27
C HIS A 388 23.03 3.02 -16.40
N PHE A 389 21.87 2.49 -16.77
CA PHE A 389 21.60 1.05 -16.77
C PHE A 389 21.62 0.43 -18.17
N LEU A 390 21.54 1.23 -19.23
CA LEU A 390 21.52 0.79 -20.62
C LEU A 390 22.78 1.24 -21.35
N ALA A 391 23.64 0.29 -21.73
CA ALA A 391 24.79 0.60 -22.56
C ALA A 391 24.36 0.86 -24.02
N PRO A 392 25.04 1.78 -24.74
CA PRO A 392 24.72 2.04 -26.13
C PRO A 392 25.00 0.81 -27.00
N ALA A 393 24.24 0.65 -28.09
CA ALA A 393 24.41 -0.42 -29.08
C ALA A 393 25.68 -0.23 -29.93
N SER A 394 26.85 -0.27 -29.29
CA SER A 394 28.17 -0.06 -29.87
C SER A 394 29.18 -1.08 -29.34
N ALA A 395 30.36 -1.17 -29.96
CA ALA A 395 31.43 -2.02 -29.44
C ALA A 395 31.95 -1.54 -28.08
N ALA A 396 31.94 -0.22 -27.83
CA ALA A 396 32.31 0.36 -26.54
C ALA A 396 31.31 -0.02 -25.45
N GLY A 397 30.01 0.15 -25.71
CA GLY A 397 28.96 -0.25 -24.78
C GLY A 397 28.97 -1.76 -24.50
N PHE A 398 29.23 -2.57 -25.53
CA PHE A 398 29.40 -4.02 -25.34
C PHE A 398 30.64 -4.38 -24.52
N ALA A 399 31.79 -3.74 -24.75
CA ALA A 399 32.99 -3.98 -23.96
C ALA A 399 32.77 -3.63 -22.47
N ASP A 400 32.13 -2.49 -22.19
CA ASP A 400 31.83 -2.03 -20.83
C ASP A 400 30.83 -2.97 -20.13
N ALA A 401 29.78 -3.40 -20.84
CA ALA A 401 28.82 -4.38 -20.34
C ALA A 401 29.48 -5.75 -20.10
N PHE A 402 30.31 -6.22 -21.03
CA PHE A 402 31.03 -7.48 -20.88
C PHE A 402 32.01 -7.45 -19.71
N ALA A 403 32.74 -6.36 -19.50
CA ALA A 403 33.61 -6.19 -18.34
C ALA A 403 32.81 -6.25 -17.02
N ARG A 404 31.58 -5.69 -16.99
CA ARG A 404 30.66 -5.86 -15.85
C ARG A 404 30.22 -7.33 -15.69
N ALA A 405 29.91 -8.03 -16.78
CA ALA A 405 29.54 -9.44 -16.75
C ALA A 405 30.66 -10.30 -16.15
N VAL A 406 31.91 -10.10 -16.59
CA VAL A 406 33.08 -10.83 -16.09
C VAL A 406 33.34 -10.54 -14.61
N ARG A 407 33.20 -9.28 -14.17
CA ARG A 407 33.34 -8.92 -12.74
C ARG A 407 32.27 -9.57 -11.85
N ASN A 408 31.07 -9.74 -12.38
CA ASN A 408 29.91 -10.26 -11.65
C ASN A 408 29.71 -11.77 -11.85
N ALA A 409 30.50 -12.42 -12.70
CA ALA A 409 30.44 -13.86 -12.93
C ALA A 409 30.69 -14.63 -11.62
N PRO A 410 30.05 -15.80 -11.42
CA PRO A 410 30.25 -16.59 -10.22
C PRO A 410 31.74 -16.94 -10.08
N GLY A 411 32.37 -16.43 -9.02
CA GLY A 411 33.83 -16.44 -8.89
C GLY A 411 34.47 -17.82 -9.02
N THR A 412 35.46 -17.90 -9.90
CA THR A 412 36.47 -18.96 -9.90
C THR A 412 37.35 -18.80 -8.63
N PRO A 413 37.66 -19.87 -7.88
CA PRO A 413 38.48 -19.79 -6.66
C PRO A 413 39.86 -19.14 -6.94
N PRO A 414 40.52 -18.53 -5.93
CA PRO A 414 41.82 -17.90 -6.12
C PRO A 414 42.82 -18.88 -6.74
N GLY A 415 43.38 -18.53 -7.90
CA GLY A 415 44.29 -19.39 -8.68
C GLY A 415 43.70 -20.03 -9.94
N THR A 416 42.40 -19.82 -10.23
CA THR A 416 41.78 -20.27 -11.48
C THR A 416 41.57 -19.12 -12.47
N SER A 417 41.60 -19.41 -13.77
CA SER A 417 41.44 -18.40 -14.82
C SER A 417 40.11 -17.63 -14.68
N PRO A 418 40.07 -16.34 -15.06
CA PRO A 418 38.84 -15.59 -15.11
C PRO A 418 37.79 -16.35 -15.92
N TRP A 419 36.53 -16.30 -15.50
CA TRP A 419 35.43 -16.85 -16.28
C TRP A 419 35.51 -16.32 -17.72
N SER A 420 35.55 -17.25 -18.68
CA SER A 420 35.55 -16.92 -20.11
C SER A 420 34.36 -17.62 -20.77
N PRO A 421 33.50 -16.88 -21.46
CA PRO A 421 32.41 -17.49 -22.21
C PRO A 421 32.97 -18.41 -23.31
N THR A 422 32.31 -19.55 -23.52
CA THR A 422 32.57 -20.43 -24.65
C THR A 422 31.57 -20.09 -25.75
N PHE A 423 32.05 -19.96 -26.97
CA PHE A 423 31.21 -19.61 -28.12
C PHE A 423 31.30 -20.71 -29.17
N THR A 424 30.19 -20.99 -29.83
CA THR A 424 30.20 -21.70 -31.10
C THR A 424 30.87 -20.84 -32.18
N ARG A 425 31.32 -21.47 -33.27
CA ARG A 425 31.92 -20.77 -34.42
C ARG A 425 30.98 -19.71 -35.00
N GLU A 426 29.67 -20.00 -35.03
CA GLU A 426 28.65 -19.08 -35.52
C GLU A 426 28.45 -17.88 -34.60
N GLU A 427 28.34 -18.10 -33.28
CA GLU A 427 28.21 -17.03 -32.30
C GLU A 427 29.45 -16.12 -32.30
N ALA A 428 30.65 -16.70 -32.36
CA ALA A 428 31.90 -15.94 -32.45
C ALA A 428 31.98 -15.12 -33.76
N ALA A 429 31.54 -15.66 -34.89
CA ALA A 429 31.48 -14.92 -36.15
C ALA A 429 30.47 -13.75 -36.10
N ARG A 430 29.27 -14.00 -35.54
CA ARG A 430 28.21 -12.99 -35.38
C ARG A 430 28.66 -11.86 -34.45
N LEU A 431 29.22 -12.20 -33.29
CA LEU A 431 29.70 -11.21 -32.33
C LEU A 431 30.85 -10.37 -32.91
N ARG A 432 31.82 -10.99 -33.61
CA ARG A 432 32.88 -10.25 -34.32
C ARG A 432 32.32 -9.29 -35.37
N SER A 433 31.33 -9.72 -36.15
CA SER A 433 30.71 -8.87 -37.20
C SER A 433 30.02 -7.62 -36.64
N PHE A 434 29.64 -7.66 -35.36
CA PHE A 434 29.06 -6.52 -34.65
C PHE A 434 30.13 -5.63 -34.00
N VAL A 435 31.04 -6.22 -33.24
CA VAL A 435 32.03 -5.50 -32.42
C VAL A 435 33.15 -4.88 -33.27
N LEU A 436 33.52 -5.48 -34.40
CA LEU A 436 34.64 -5.03 -35.25
C LEU A 436 34.24 -4.09 -36.38
N ARG A 437 33.03 -3.52 -36.35
CA ARG A 437 32.63 -2.56 -37.37
C ARG A 437 33.51 -1.32 -37.27
N ARG A 438 34.08 -0.89 -38.40
CA ARG A 438 34.98 0.29 -38.48
C ARG A 438 34.38 1.56 -37.85
N ARG A 439 33.06 1.69 -37.86
CA ARG A 439 32.32 2.81 -37.26
C ARG A 439 32.40 2.89 -35.73
N TRP A 440 33.03 1.93 -35.05
CA TRP A 440 33.16 1.93 -33.59
C TRP A 440 34.55 2.33 -33.08
N PHE A 441 35.50 2.62 -33.98
CA PHE A 441 36.89 2.86 -33.61
C PHE A 441 37.40 4.19 -34.17
N GLY A 442 38.13 4.94 -33.33
CA GLY A 442 38.81 6.17 -33.70
C GLY A 442 37.87 7.22 -34.28
N ARG A 443 38.26 7.91 -35.36
CA ARG A 443 37.45 8.97 -36.01
C ARG A 443 36.08 8.49 -36.54
N GLY A 444 35.86 7.18 -36.63
CA GLY A 444 34.60 6.59 -37.10
C GLY A 444 33.58 6.36 -35.98
N ALA A 445 34.02 6.23 -34.73
CA ALA A 445 33.13 6.31 -33.57
C ALA A 445 32.59 7.75 -33.51
N GLY A 446 31.29 7.93 -33.31
CA GLY A 446 30.67 9.27 -33.25
C GLY A 446 31.37 10.23 -32.27
N SER A 447 31.00 11.51 -32.28
CA SER A 447 31.68 12.55 -31.51
C SER A 447 31.63 12.30 -29.98
N GLY A 448 32.66 11.64 -29.43
CA GLY A 448 32.86 11.46 -27.99
C GLY A 448 33.74 10.25 -27.64
N THR A 449 34.59 10.37 -26.62
CA THR A 449 35.45 9.29 -26.10
C THR A 449 34.65 8.10 -25.56
N ASP A 450 33.41 8.34 -25.12
CA ASP A 450 32.56 7.31 -24.50
C ASP A 450 32.07 6.28 -25.52
N PHE A 451 32.07 6.62 -26.82
CA PHE A 451 31.68 5.72 -27.91
C PHE A 451 32.85 5.04 -28.61
N ASP A 452 34.09 5.44 -28.30
CA ASP A 452 35.28 4.86 -28.93
C ASP A 452 35.69 3.56 -28.24
N ALA A 453 35.61 2.46 -28.98
CA ALA A 453 36.05 1.14 -28.53
C ALA A 453 37.58 0.99 -28.54
N ALA A 454 38.32 1.97 -29.06
CA ALA A 454 39.79 1.98 -29.08
C ALA A 454 40.44 2.30 -27.71
N ASN A 455 39.65 2.60 -26.67
CA ASN A 455 40.17 2.74 -25.31
C ASN A 455 40.89 1.44 -24.87
N PRO A 456 42.15 1.50 -24.37
CA PRO A 456 42.92 0.32 -23.97
C PRO A 456 42.18 -0.66 -23.05
N GLU A 457 41.38 -0.18 -22.10
CA GLU A 457 40.62 -1.05 -21.17
C GLU A 457 39.49 -1.82 -21.88
N ARG A 458 38.82 -1.16 -22.82
CA ARG A 458 37.77 -1.76 -23.66
C ARG A 458 38.37 -2.77 -24.62
N VAL A 459 39.51 -2.44 -25.24
CA VAL A 459 40.25 -3.37 -26.10
C VAL A 459 40.69 -4.61 -25.32
N ALA A 460 41.20 -4.45 -24.09
CA ALA A 460 41.54 -5.57 -23.22
C ALA A 460 40.32 -6.46 -22.90
N SER A 461 39.17 -5.84 -22.62
CA SER A 461 37.91 -6.55 -22.39
C SER A 461 37.41 -7.29 -23.63
N LEU A 462 37.59 -6.72 -24.83
CA LEU A 462 37.25 -7.39 -26.08
C LEU A 462 38.25 -8.49 -26.46
N ALA A 463 39.52 -8.35 -26.10
CA ALA A 463 40.55 -9.34 -26.35
C ALA A 463 40.43 -10.58 -25.45
N SER A 464 39.84 -10.44 -24.26
CA SER A 464 39.56 -11.58 -23.39
C SER A 464 38.40 -12.45 -23.87
N LEU A 465 37.60 -11.95 -24.82
CA LEU A 465 36.63 -12.77 -25.56
C LEU A 465 37.41 -13.72 -26.48
N ARG A 466 37.29 -15.02 -26.25
CA ARG A 466 37.86 -16.09 -27.09
C ARG A 466 37.21 -16.21 -28.47
N ILE A 467 36.62 -15.13 -28.99
CA ILE A 467 36.02 -15.08 -30.33
C ILE A 467 37.07 -15.05 -31.45
N TYR A 468 38.36 -14.93 -31.11
CA TYR A 468 39.49 -14.90 -32.05
C TYR A 468 40.27 -16.22 -32.10
N GLU A 469 39.92 -17.21 -31.27
CA GLU A 469 40.55 -18.53 -31.33
C GLU A 469 40.26 -19.16 -32.70
N ALA A 470 41.30 -19.74 -33.33
CA ALA A 470 41.15 -20.47 -34.58
C ALA A 470 40.38 -21.76 -34.27
N PHE A 471 39.11 -21.82 -34.65
CA PHE A 471 38.35 -23.06 -34.60
C PHE A 471 38.99 -24.04 -35.59
N PRO A 472 39.44 -25.23 -35.15
CA PRO A 472 39.99 -26.23 -36.07
C PRO A 472 38.96 -26.50 -37.18
N GLU A 473 39.43 -26.58 -38.42
CA GLU A 473 38.59 -26.94 -39.56
C GLU A 473 37.94 -28.28 -39.27
N ARG A 474 36.64 -28.44 -39.59
CA ARG A 474 36.05 -29.77 -39.71
C ARG A 474 36.87 -30.48 -40.78
N THR A 475 37.74 -31.39 -40.36
CA THR A 475 38.26 -32.41 -41.26
C THR A 475 37.03 -33.16 -41.77
N ALA A 476 36.79 -33.08 -43.08
CA ALA A 476 35.82 -33.93 -43.73
C ALA A 476 36.22 -35.38 -43.42
N GLY A 477 35.51 -36.04 -42.51
CA GLY A 477 35.91 -37.35 -41.99
C GLY A 477 35.11 -37.91 -40.82
N ASP A 478 34.47 -37.10 -39.98
CA ASP A 478 33.70 -37.62 -38.82
C ASP A 478 32.18 -37.58 -39.07
N ASP A 479 31.76 -38.14 -40.22
CA ASP A 479 30.46 -38.81 -40.34
C ASP A 479 30.76 -40.30 -40.41
N ASP A 480 30.92 -40.95 -39.24
CA ASP A 480 30.73 -42.40 -39.01
C ASP A 480 31.03 -42.71 -37.52
N ASP A 481 30.01 -42.53 -36.66
CA ASP A 481 29.47 -43.51 -35.68
C ASP A 481 28.47 -42.87 -34.71
#